data_AF-A0A847YQ15-F1
#
_entry.id   AF-A0A847YQ15-F1
#
_cell.length_a   1.000
_cell.length_b   1.000
_cell.length_c   1.000
_cell.angle_alpha   90.00
_cell.angle_beta   90.00
_cell.angle_gamma   90.00
#
_symmetry.space_group_name_H-M   'P 1'
#
loop_
_entity.id
_entity.type
_entity.pdbx_description
1 polymer ?
#
loop_
_entity_poly.entity_id
_entity_poly.type
_entity_poly.pdbx_seq_one_letter_code
_entity_poly.pdbx_strand_id
1 'polypeptide(L)'
;MTRHSFLEELFPPRYDFFKLLTQQADLTARGVAAFGAWLVEPQKNKYDDFLSQVDGADAIRMKLEAQLIDAFTTPFDREDIYTFSVRMHRVPEFAKLALLAIQSYSVKADNVLIAMTDNLITGMSELARGTAMLEADPKAAGKKIENMRVAHHAVQSIYRESLAALLKGGDPMETIKLREVYHEVREASNAFNLVVDVFHRIIVRLV
;
A
#
# COMPACT_ATOMS: atom_id res chain seq x y z
N MET A 1 -40.99 -14.44 10.70
CA MET A 1 -40.79 -14.89 9.31
C MET A 1 -40.87 -13.68 8.42
N THR A 2 -39.73 -13.02 8.22
CA THR A 2 -39.59 -11.80 7.41
C THR A 2 -39.70 -12.21 5.94
N ARG A 3 -40.60 -11.54 5.19
CA ARG A 3 -40.78 -11.73 3.75
C ARG A 3 -39.46 -11.40 3.05
N HIS A 4 -38.68 -12.42 2.71
CA HIS A 4 -37.66 -12.28 1.67
C HIS A 4 -38.38 -11.92 0.36
N SER A 5 -37.96 -10.82 -0.25
CA SER A 5 -38.56 -10.35 -1.50
C SER A 5 -38.09 -11.24 -2.63
N PHE A 6 -39.00 -11.89 -3.35
CA PHE A 6 -38.72 -12.71 -4.55
C PHE A 6 -37.84 -11.99 -5.59
N LEU A 7 -37.83 -10.65 -5.59
CA LEU A 7 -36.97 -9.83 -6.44
C LEU A 7 -35.49 -9.83 -6.02
N GLU A 8 -35.20 -10.02 -4.73
CA GLU A 8 -33.82 -10.15 -4.19
C GLU A 8 -33.22 -11.54 -4.49
N GLU A 9 -34.06 -12.58 -4.64
CA GLU A 9 -33.62 -13.89 -5.13
C GLU A 9 -33.31 -13.89 -6.63
N LEU A 10 -33.97 -13.02 -7.41
CA LEU A 10 -33.82 -12.97 -8.86
C LEU A 10 -32.65 -12.09 -9.35
N PHE A 11 -32.19 -11.12 -8.54
CA PHE A 11 -31.10 -10.22 -8.89
C PHE A 11 -30.05 -10.15 -7.78
N PRO A 12 -28.86 -10.75 -8.00
CA PRO A 12 -27.75 -10.69 -7.05
C PRO A 12 -27.38 -9.25 -6.67
N PRO A 13 -26.91 -9.00 -5.44
CA PRO A 13 -26.48 -7.67 -5.02
C PRO A 13 -25.36 -7.14 -5.93
N ARG A 14 -25.50 -5.87 -6.34
CA ARG A 14 -24.44 -5.15 -7.06
C ARG A 14 -23.56 -4.44 -6.06
N TYR A 15 -22.27 -4.75 -6.09
CA TYR A 15 -21.27 -4.14 -5.23
C TYR A 15 -20.45 -3.10 -5.99
N ASP A 16 -20.13 -2.01 -5.30
CA ASP A 16 -19.32 -0.92 -5.84
C ASP A 16 -17.83 -1.19 -5.54
N PHE A 17 -17.20 -1.99 -6.41
CA PHE A 17 -15.80 -2.37 -6.26
C PHE A 17 -14.83 -1.20 -6.49
N PHE A 18 -15.16 -0.23 -7.35
CA PHE A 18 -14.33 0.97 -7.54
C PHE A 18 -14.23 1.79 -6.26
N LYS A 19 -15.36 1.99 -5.57
CA LYS A 19 -15.38 2.67 -4.28
C LYS A 19 -14.59 1.93 -3.21
N LEU A 20 -14.72 0.61 -3.10
CA LEU A 20 -13.97 -0.18 -2.12
C LEU A 20 -12.47 -0.12 -2.38
N LEU A 21 -12.04 -0.28 -3.63
CA LEU A 21 -10.62 -0.16 -4.00
C LEU A 21 -10.09 1.24 -3.71
N THR A 22 -10.87 2.28 -4.00
CA THR A 22 -10.49 3.67 -3.70
C THR A 22 -10.35 3.90 -2.20
N GLN A 23 -11.29 3.41 -1.39
CA GLN A 23 -11.23 3.50 0.07
C GLN A 23 -10.02 2.77 0.64
N GLN A 24 -9.73 1.57 0.15
CA GLN A 24 -8.56 0.81 0.57
C GLN A 24 -7.26 1.55 0.21
N ALA A 25 -7.14 2.06 -1.03
CA ALA A 25 -5.95 2.77 -1.49
C ALA A 25 -5.69 4.04 -0.69
N ASP A 26 -6.74 4.80 -0.39
CA ASP A 26 -6.65 6.01 0.44
C ASP A 26 -6.22 5.70 1.87
N LEU A 27 -6.84 4.72 2.53
CA LEU A 27 -6.44 4.28 3.87
C LEU A 27 -5.00 3.75 3.91
N THR A 28 -4.61 2.98 2.89
CA THR A 28 -3.25 2.46 2.76
C THR A 28 -2.23 3.60 2.61
N ALA A 29 -2.52 4.60 1.77
CA ALA A 29 -1.67 5.77 1.60
C ALA A 29 -1.57 6.60 2.90
N ARG A 30 -2.69 6.79 3.61
CA ARG A 30 -2.71 7.45 4.93
C ARG A 30 -1.90 6.68 5.97
N GLY A 31 -1.99 5.35 5.98
CA GLY A 31 -1.17 4.52 6.86
C GLY A 31 0.33 4.69 6.60
N VAL A 32 0.77 4.61 5.35
CA VAL A 32 2.18 4.84 5.02
C VAL A 32 2.64 6.27 5.38
N ALA A 33 1.78 7.27 5.21
CA ALA A 33 2.06 8.63 5.64
C ALA A 33 2.18 8.77 7.17
N ALA A 34 1.29 8.11 7.93
CA ALA A 34 1.35 8.07 9.39
C ALA A 34 2.63 7.37 9.90
N PHE A 35 3.08 6.31 9.21
CA PHE A 35 4.38 5.69 9.47
C PHE A 35 5.52 6.68 9.28
N GLY A 36 5.56 7.41 8.15
CA GLY A 36 6.57 8.46 7.92
C GLY A 36 6.53 9.56 8.99
N ALA A 37 5.33 10.01 9.39
CA ALA A 37 5.18 11.00 10.45
C ALA A 37 5.68 10.49 11.82
N TRP A 38 5.51 9.19 12.09
CA TRP A 38 6.05 8.54 13.29
C TRP A 38 7.57 8.41 13.24
N LEU A 39 8.18 8.14 12.09
CA LEU A 39 9.64 8.10 11.94
C LEU A 39 10.29 9.45 12.33
N VAL A 40 9.68 10.56 11.92
CA VAL A 40 10.18 11.91 12.21
C VAL A 40 10.03 12.26 13.69
N GLU A 41 8.89 11.91 14.28
CA GLU A 41 8.59 12.19 15.69
C GLU A 41 7.80 11.01 16.29
N PRO A 42 8.50 10.06 16.96
CA PRO A 42 7.91 8.82 17.48
C PRO A 42 6.98 9.03 18.68
N GLN A 43 5.78 9.53 18.43
CA GLN A 43 4.73 9.74 19.43
C GLN A 43 3.64 8.65 19.38
N LYS A 44 3.04 8.37 20.54
CA LYS A 44 1.99 7.35 20.66
C LYS A 44 0.80 7.61 19.73
N ASN A 45 0.35 8.85 19.60
CA ASN A 45 -0.77 9.21 18.71
C ASN A 45 -0.50 8.87 17.23
N LYS A 46 0.74 9.05 16.74
CA LYS A 46 1.10 8.72 15.36
C LYS A 46 1.24 7.21 15.13
N TYR A 47 1.72 6.50 16.14
CA TYR A 47 1.71 5.04 16.16
C TYR A 47 0.28 4.49 16.11
N ASP A 48 -0.60 5.02 16.98
CA ASP A 48 -2.01 4.63 17.03
C ASP A 48 -2.72 4.96 15.71
N ASP A 49 -2.42 6.12 15.10
CA ASP A 49 -2.96 6.50 13.79
C ASP A 49 -2.51 5.53 12.70
N PHE A 50 -1.20 5.21 12.63
CA PHE A 50 -0.69 4.19 11.71
C PHE A 50 -1.48 2.89 11.81
N LEU A 51 -1.62 2.33 13.02
CA LEU A 51 -2.38 1.09 13.22
C LEU A 51 -3.85 1.25 12.80
N SER A 52 -4.49 2.37 13.17
CA SER A 52 -5.89 2.62 12.81
C SER A 52 -6.11 2.69 11.30
N GLN A 53 -5.21 3.29 10.53
CA GLN A 53 -5.33 3.34 9.07
C GLN A 53 -5.11 1.95 8.45
N VAL A 54 -4.14 1.18 8.97
CA VAL A 54 -3.83 -0.18 8.49
C VAL A 54 -4.98 -1.15 8.76
N ASP A 55 -5.52 -1.14 9.98
CA ASP A 55 -6.66 -1.98 10.35
C ASP A 55 -7.91 -1.59 9.55
N GLY A 56 -8.11 -0.29 9.31
CA GLY A 56 -9.18 0.21 8.44
C GLY A 56 -9.04 -0.28 7.00
N ALA A 57 -7.84 -0.23 6.43
CA ALA A 57 -7.58 -0.73 5.07
C ALA A 57 -7.82 -2.24 4.98
N ASP A 58 -7.43 -3.00 6.01
CA ASP A 58 -7.65 -4.43 6.08
C ASP A 58 -9.14 -4.80 6.18
N ALA A 59 -9.91 -4.05 6.98
CA ALA A 59 -11.35 -4.24 7.05
C ALA A 59 -12.05 -4.01 5.70
N ILE A 60 -11.58 -3.03 4.91
CA ILE A 60 -12.08 -2.82 3.54
C ILE A 60 -11.68 -3.97 2.62
N ARG A 61 -10.44 -4.48 2.70
CA ARG A 61 -9.99 -5.66 1.95
C ARG A 61 -10.87 -6.87 2.25
N MET A 62 -11.05 -7.23 3.52
CA MET A 62 -11.88 -8.36 3.94
C MET A 62 -13.32 -8.22 3.44
N LYS A 63 -13.89 -7.01 3.52
CA LYS A 63 -15.22 -6.71 2.98
C LYS A 63 -15.27 -6.90 1.46
N LEU A 64 -14.28 -6.41 0.73
CA LEU A 64 -14.17 -6.56 -0.72
C LEU A 64 -14.07 -8.04 -1.11
N GLU A 65 -13.27 -8.84 -0.40
CA GLU A 65 -13.13 -10.27 -0.64
C GLU A 65 -14.44 -11.03 -0.42
N ALA A 66 -15.15 -10.73 0.68
CA ALA A 66 -16.47 -11.30 0.92
C ALA A 66 -17.46 -10.94 -0.20
N GLN A 67 -17.47 -9.68 -0.65
CA GLN A 67 -18.34 -9.25 -1.73
C GLN A 67 -17.96 -9.83 -3.09
N LEU A 68 -16.68 -10.14 -3.34
CA LEU A 68 -16.25 -10.84 -4.56
C LEU A 68 -16.76 -12.28 -4.63
N ILE A 69 -16.93 -12.95 -3.49
CA ILE A 69 -17.51 -14.31 -3.43
C ILE A 69 -18.98 -14.28 -3.83
N ASP A 70 -19.72 -13.32 -3.29
CA ASP A 70 -21.17 -13.18 -3.50
C ASP A 70 -21.53 -12.52 -4.83
N ALA A 71 -20.60 -11.78 -5.44
CA ALA A 71 -20.85 -11.04 -6.68
C ALA A 71 -21.11 -11.96 -7.87
N PHE A 72 -22.24 -11.74 -8.53
CA PHE A 72 -22.55 -12.37 -9.82
C PHE A 72 -21.77 -11.72 -10.97
N THR A 73 -21.65 -10.39 -10.97
CA THR A 73 -20.89 -9.62 -11.96
C THR A 73 -19.90 -8.69 -11.29
N THR A 74 -18.78 -8.43 -11.96
CA THR A 74 -17.74 -7.47 -11.54
C THR A 74 -17.49 -6.45 -12.66
N PRO A 75 -17.04 -5.21 -12.35
CA PRO A 75 -16.83 -4.16 -13.35
C PRO A 75 -15.67 -4.46 -14.31
N PHE A 76 -14.73 -5.31 -13.88
CA PHE A 76 -13.64 -5.87 -14.67
C PHE A 76 -13.26 -7.22 -14.06
N ASP A 77 -12.18 -7.82 -14.55
CA ASP A 77 -11.74 -9.16 -14.15
C ASP A 77 -11.66 -9.34 -12.62
N ARG A 78 -12.28 -10.42 -12.13
CA ARG A 78 -12.41 -10.70 -10.69
C ARG A 78 -11.05 -10.95 -10.05
N GLU A 79 -10.16 -11.65 -10.76
CA GLU A 79 -8.80 -11.93 -10.28
C GLU A 79 -7.99 -10.65 -10.13
N ASP A 80 -8.15 -9.69 -11.04
CA ASP A 80 -7.52 -8.37 -10.91
C ASP A 80 -8.00 -7.61 -9.67
N ILE A 81 -9.32 -7.57 -9.40
CA ILE A 81 -9.86 -6.89 -8.21
C ILE A 81 -9.25 -7.51 -6.94
N TYR A 82 -9.30 -8.84 -6.84
CA TYR A 82 -8.74 -9.57 -5.70
C TYR A 82 -7.23 -9.33 -5.56
N THR A 83 -6.47 -9.52 -6.63
CA THR A 83 -5.01 -9.42 -6.61
C THR A 83 -4.55 -8.00 -6.30
N PHE A 84 -5.23 -6.99 -6.84
CA PHE A 84 -4.94 -5.59 -6.56
C PHE A 84 -5.15 -5.28 -5.07
N SER A 85 -6.28 -5.71 -4.51
CA SER A 85 -6.61 -5.52 -3.09
C SER A 85 -5.63 -6.23 -2.15
N VAL A 86 -5.33 -7.52 -2.39
CA VAL A 86 -4.44 -8.32 -1.55
C VAL A 86 -3.00 -7.79 -1.60
N ARG A 87 -2.49 -7.46 -2.79
CA ARG A 87 -1.12 -6.91 -2.92
C ARG A 87 -1.00 -5.54 -2.27
N MET A 88 -2.04 -4.71 -2.33
CA MET A 88 -2.02 -3.39 -1.73
C MET A 88 -1.87 -3.45 -0.21
N HIS A 89 -2.49 -4.44 0.43
CA HIS A 89 -2.37 -4.69 1.86
C HIS A 89 -0.93 -5.07 2.29
N ARG A 90 -0.14 -5.69 1.41
CA ARG A 90 1.25 -6.05 1.72
C ARG A 90 2.13 -4.83 2.03
N VAL A 91 1.83 -3.66 1.46
CA VAL A 91 2.64 -2.44 1.62
C VAL A 91 2.72 -1.99 3.09
N PRO A 92 1.59 -1.72 3.78
CA PRO A 92 1.62 -1.33 5.19
C PRO A 92 2.07 -2.47 6.13
N GLU A 93 1.94 -3.74 5.74
CA GLU A 93 2.48 -4.85 6.53
C GLU A 93 4.01 -4.76 6.65
N PHE A 94 4.71 -4.48 5.55
CA PHE A 94 6.16 -4.27 5.59
C PHE A 94 6.54 -2.98 6.34
N ALA A 95 5.74 -1.90 6.22
CA ALA A 95 5.94 -0.71 7.03
C ALA A 95 5.79 -1.00 8.55
N LYS A 96 4.85 -1.88 8.92
CA LYS A 96 4.68 -2.36 10.30
C LYS A 96 5.88 -3.18 10.76
N LEU A 97 6.45 -4.03 9.91
CA LEU A 97 7.68 -4.76 10.24
C LEU A 97 8.87 -3.81 10.46
N ALA A 98 9.03 -2.79 9.61
CA ALA A 98 10.03 -1.74 9.80
C ALA A 98 9.85 -1.03 11.15
N LEU A 99 8.62 -0.64 11.48
CA LEU A 99 8.28 -0.01 12.76
C LEU A 99 8.67 -0.91 13.95
N LEU A 100 8.29 -2.18 13.91
CA LEU A 100 8.59 -3.14 14.97
C LEU A 100 10.09 -3.38 15.12
N ALA A 101 10.82 -3.45 14.00
CA ALA A 101 12.28 -3.55 14.00
C ALA A 101 12.93 -2.33 14.65
N ILE A 102 12.46 -1.12 14.35
CA ILE A 102 12.95 0.13 14.95
C ILE A 102 12.80 0.09 16.47
N GLN A 103 11.63 -0.30 16.98
CA GLN A 103 11.38 -0.41 18.41
C GLN A 103 12.22 -1.51 19.06
N SER A 104 12.25 -2.70 18.46
CA SER A 104 12.91 -3.88 19.01
C SER A 104 14.43 -3.74 19.06
N TYR A 105 15.01 -3.10 18.05
CA TYR A 105 16.46 -2.95 17.92
C TYR A 105 16.98 -1.62 18.48
N SER A 106 16.07 -0.74 18.93
CA SER A 106 16.35 0.63 19.39
C SER A 106 17.09 1.45 18.34
N VAL A 107 16.62 1.38 17.09
CA VAL A 107 17.16 2.15 15.97
C VAL A 107 16.56 3.54 15.98
N LYS A 108 17.36 4.57 15.69
CA LYS A 108 16.86 5.92 15.42
C LYS A 108 16.68 6.08 13.92
N ALA A 109 15.54 6.62 13.50
CA ALA A 109 15.32 6.96 12.11
C ALA A 109 16.34 8.02 11.66
N ASP A 110 17.02 7.75 10.55
CA ASP A 110 17.97 8.66 9.94
C ASP A 110 17.41 9.22 8.62
N ASN A 111 18.19 10.11 8.00
CA ASN A 111 17.79 10.77 6.77
C ASN A 111 17.58 9.79 5.60
N VAL A 112 18.26 8.64 5.61
CA VAL A 112 18.10 7.61 4.58
C VAL A 112 16.73 6.95 4.70
N LEU A 113 16.39 6.51 5.92
CA LEU A 113 15.11 5.87 6.19
C LEU A 113 13.93 6.83 5.91
N ILE A 114 14.07 8.08 6.31
CA ILE A 114 13.08 9.14 6.03
C ILE A 114 12.93 9.32 4.51
N ALA A 115 14.03 9.48 3.77
CA ALA A 115 13.99 9.67 2.32
C ALA A 115 13.39 8.46 1.56
N MET A 116 13.69 7.24 1.98
CA MET A 116 13.05 6.03 1.43
C MET A 116 11.54 6.04 1.69
N THR A 117 11.13 6.41 2.90
CA THR A 117 9.72 6.44 3.29
C THR A 117 8.96 7.56 2.55
N ASP A 118 9.55 8.74 2.37
CA ASP A 118 8.95 9.85 1.63
C ASP A 118 8.67 9.50 0.15
N ASN A 119 9.58 8.76 -0.48
CA ASN A 119 9.35 8.25 -1.83
C ASN A 119 8.21 7.21 -1.84
N LEU A 120 8.15 6.31 -0.86
CA LEU A 120 7.04 5.36 -0.74
C LEU A 120 5.69 6.08 -0.53
N ILE A 121 5.65 7.13 0.31
CA ILE A 121 4.46 7.98 0.51
C ILE A 121 4.03 8.61 -0.81
N THR A 122 4.98 9.16 -1.57
CA THR A 122 4.72 9.76 -2.89
C THR A 122 4.09 8.74 -3.85
N GLY A 123 4.66 7.53 -3.93
CA GLY A 123 4.13 6.45 -4.75
C GLY A 123 2.72 6.03 -4.36
N MET A 124 2.47 5.82 -3.06
CA MET A 124 1.14 5.46 -2.55
C MET A 124 0.10 6.56 -2.78
N SER A 125 0.48 7.83 -2.67
CA SER A 125 -0.40 8.97 -2.97
C SER A 125 -0.79 9.04 -4.45
N GLU A 126 0.14 8.76 -5.37
CA GLU A 126 -0.18 8.63 -6.80
C GLU A 126 -1.10 7.44 -7.06
N LEU A 127 -0.87 6.29 -6.41
CA LEU A 127 -1.74 5.12 -6.53
C LEU A 127 -3.16 5.39 -6.04
N ALA A 128 -3.32 6.04 -4.88
CA ALA A 128 -4.63 6.41 -4.35
C ALA A 128 -5.38 7.35 -5.33
N ARG A 129 -4.69 8.36 -5.85
CA ARG A 129 -5.24 9.27 -6.87
C ARG A 129 -5.60 8.54 -8.16
N GLY A 130 -4.73 7.66 -8.64
CA GLY A 130 -4.99 6.85 -9.84
C GLY A 130 -6.19 5.92 -9.66
N THR A 131 -6.30 5.27 -8.49
CA THR A 131 -7.40 4.37 -8.16
C THR A 131 -8.75 5.10 -8.15
N ALA A 132 -8.79 6.30 -7.58
CA ALA A 132 -9.99 7.15 -7.57
C ALA A 132 -10.46 7.58 -8.98
N MET A 133 -9.57 7.54 -9.97
CA MET A 133 -9.86 7.90 -11.36
C MET A 133 -10.26 6.71 -12.23
N LEU A 134 -10.11 5.46 -11.74
CA LEU A 134 -10.29 4.26 -12.55
C LEU A 134 -11.69 4.13 -13.17
N GLU A 135 -12.75 4.52 -12.45
CA GLU A 135 -14.11 4.41 -12.96
C GLU A 135 -14.42 5.48 -14.03
N ALA A 136 -13.98 6.72 -13.79
CA ALA A 136 -14.35 7.86 -14.61
C ALA A 136 -13.42 8.07 -15.81
N ASP A 137 -12.11 7.86 -15.64
CA ASP A 137 -11.10 8.05 -16.69
C ASP A 137 -9.87 7.14 -16.48
N PRO A 138 -9.95 5.86 -16.91
CA PRO A 138 -8.83 4.92 -16.85
C PRO A 138 -7.57 5.41 -17.56
N LYS A 139 -7.71 6.20 -18.65
CA LYS A 139 -6.57 6.74 -19.38
C LYS A 139 -5.82 7.78 -18.56
N ALA A 140 -6.54 8.67 -17.87
CA ALA A 140 -5.92 9.62 -16.97
C ALA A 140 -5.34 8.95 -15.71
N ALA A 141 -5.97 7.88 -15.21
CA ALA A 141 -5.39 7.02 -14.17
C ALA A 141 -4.03 6.44 -14.61
N GLY A 142 -3.92 5.97 -15.86
CA GLY A 142 -2.67 5.44 -16.42
C GLY A 142 -1.52 6.44 -16.49
N LYS A 143 -1.79 7.74 -16.62
CA LYS A 143 -0.76 8.79 -16.59
C LYS A 143 -0.03 8.88 -15.24
N LYS A 144 -0.56 8.27 -14.18
CA LYS A 144 0.06 8.25 -12.86
C LYS A 144 1.14 7.18 -12.69
N ILE A 145 1.14 6.15 -13.55
CA ILE A 145 2.03 4.98 -13.42
C ILE A 145 3.51 5.38 -13.48
N GLU A 146 3.87 6.34 -14.33
CA GLU A 146 5.25 6.82 -14.44
C GLU A 146 5.75 7.36 -13.09
N ASN A 147 4.99 8.23 -12.43
CA ASN A 147 5.33 8.77 -11.12
C ASN A 147 5.46 7.68 -10.05
N MET A 148 4.58 6.66 -10.09
CA MET A 148 4.66 5.51 -9.18
C MET A 148 5.98 4.74 -9.37
N ARG A 149 6.40 4.49 -10.62
CA ARG A 149 7.65 3.77 -10.91
C ARG A 149 8.88 4.61 -10.56
N VAL A 150 8.85 5.92 -10.80
CA VAL A 150 9.91 6.84 -10.36
C VAL A 150 10.10 6.77 -8.84
N ALA A 151 9.00 6.83 -8.07
CA ALA A 151 9.04 6.71 -6.62
C ALA A 151 9.64 5.36 -6.16
N HIS A 152 9.21 4.24 -6.77
CA HIS A 152 9.77 2.92 -6.48
C HIS A 152 11.28 2.86 -6.75
N HIS A 153 11.73 3.30 -7.93
CA HIS A 153 13.14 3.30 -8.30
C HIS A 153 14.00 4.16 -7.38
N ALA A 154 13.49 5.31 -6.91
CA ALA A 154 14.18 6.15 -5.94
C ALA A 154 14.46 5.40 -4.63
N VAL A 155 13.47 4.66 -4.09
CA VAL A 155 13.66 3.82 -2.89
C VAL A 155 14.76 2.77 -3.13
N GLN A 156 14.74 2.09 -4.28
CA GLN A 156 15.76 1.08 -4.60
C GLN A 156 17.16 1.67 -4.71
N SER A 157 17.30 2.86 -5.31
CA SER A 157 18.60 3.53 -5.44
C SER A 157 19.14 3.95 -4.08
N ILE A 158 18.32 4.62 -3.26
CA ILE A 158 18.69 5.05 -1.91
C ILE A 158 19.12 3.85 -1.07
N TYR A 159 18.34 2.76 -1.08
CA TYR A 159 18.70 1.53 -0.37
C TYR A 159 20.07 0.99 -0.79
N ARG A 160 20.30 0.85 -2.11
CA ARG A 160 21.54 0.26 -2.64
C ARG A 160 22.76 1.12 -2.30
N GLU A 161 22.65 2.43 -2.47
CA GLU A 161 23.73 3.38 -2.20
C GLU A 161 24.05 3.45 -0.71
N SER A 162 23.03 3.56 0.14
CA SER A 162 23.21 3.62 1.59
C SER A 162 23.71 2.32 2.18
N LEU A 163 23.26 1.16 1.68
CA LEU A 163 23.79 -0.13 2.12
C LEU A 163 25.28 -0.29 1.75
N ALA A 164 25.67 0.15 0.55
CA ALA A 164 27.08 0.14 0.14
C ALA A 164 27.93 1.07 1.01
N ALA A 165 27.38 2.18 1.50
CA ALA A 165 28.05 3.06 2.45
C ALA A 165 28.15 2.42 3.85
N LEU A 166 27.05 1.86 4.38
CA LEU A 166 27.00 1.19 5.68
C LEU A 166 28.00 0.03 5.82
N LEU A 167 28.28 -0.67 4.72
CA LEU A 167 29.21 -1.80 4.72
C LEU A 167 30.69 -1.40 4.63
N LYS A 168 31.03 -0.12 4.36
CA LYS A 168 32.42 0.35 4.20
C LYS A 168 33.12 0.71 5.51
N GLY A 169 32.40 0.81 6.61
CA GLY A 169 32.97 1.12 7.91
C GLY A 169 31.86 1.50 8.90
N GLY A 170 31.98 1.03 10.13
CA GLY A 170 30.97 1.21 11.18
C GLY A 170 30.99 0.05 12.17
N ASP A 171 30.22 0.18 13.25
CA ASP A 171 29.96 -0.95 14.14
C ASP A 171 29.12 -2.00 13.40
N PRO A 172 29.59 -3.25 13.25
CA PRO A 172 28.85 -4.30 12.56
C PRO A 172 27.45 -4.52 13.12
N MET A 173 27.26 -4.34 14.44
CA MET A 173 25.95 -4.51 15.07
C MET A 173 24.98 -3.39 14.66
N GLU A 174 25.40 -2.13 14.72
CA GLU A 174 24.61 -1.01 14.18
C GLU A 174 24.27 -1.19 12.70
N THR A 175 25.23 -1.64 11.89
CA THR A 175 25.01 -1.90 10.45
C THR A 175 23.93 -2.96 10.22
N ILE A 176 23.93 -4.06 10.97
CA ILE A 176 22.90 -5.11 10.86
C ILE A 176 21.52 -4.55 11.21
N LYS A 177 21.41 -3.78 12.30
CA LYS A 177 20.14 -3.18 12.74
C LYS A 177 19.58 -2.21 11.69
N LEU A 178 20.40 -1.30 11.18
CA LEU A 178 19.98 -0.34 10.14
C LEU A 178 19.60 -1.02 8.84
N ARG A 179 20.41 -2.00 8.40
CA ARG A 179 20.14 -2.79 7.20
C ARG A 179 18.78 -3.47 7.26
N GLU A 180 18.40 -4.01 8.42
CA GLU A 180 17.10 -4.66 8.59
C GLU A 180 15.94 -3.67 8.46
N VAL A 181 16.05 -2.49 9.10
CA VAL A 181 15.01 -1.47 8.99
C VAL A 181 14.88 -0.95 7.55
N TYR A 182 16.01 -0.69 6.87
CA TYR A 182 16.00 -0.29 5.47
C TYR A 182 15.44 -1.39 4.56
N HIS A 183 15.72 -2.65 4.87
CA HIS A 183 15.24 -3.81 4.13
C HIS A 183 13.72 -3.86 4.14
N GLU A 184 13.09 -3.67 5.29
CA GLU A 184 11.62 -3.70 5.40
C GLU A 184 10.96 -2.56 4.61
N VAL A 185 11.53 -1.35 4.61
CA VAL A 185 10.99 -0.25 3.77
C VAL A 185 11.20 -0.53 2.27
N ARG A 186 12.32 -1.15 1.88
CA ARG A 186 12.53 -1.62 0.50
C ARG A 186 11.51 -2.70 0.11
N GLU A 187 11.19 -3.63 1.00
CA GLU A 187 10.17 -4.66 0.76
C GLU A 187 8.76 -4.05 0.64
N ALA A 188 8.44 -3.03 1.43
CA ALA A 188 7.22 -2.25 1.24
C ALA A 188 7.16 -1.61 -0.16
N SER A 189 8.28 -1.07 -0.64
CA SER A 189 8.39 -0.52 -2.01
C SER A 189 8.31 -1.60 -3.10
N ASN A 190 8.84 -2.80 -2.87
CA ASN A 190 8.69 -3.92 -3.80
C ASN A 190 7.22 -4.39 -3.88
N ALA A 191 6.56 -4.53 -2.73
CA ALA A 191 5.14 -4.83 -2.66
C ALA A 191 4.33 -3.76 -3.41
N PHE A 192 4.65 -2.48 -3.22
CA PHE A 192 4.04 -1.38 -3.96
C PHE A 192 4.22 -1.53 -5.48
N ASN A 193 5.41 -1.84 -5.98
CA ASN A 193 5.62 -2.03 -7.42
C ASN A 193 4.78 -3.19 -7.98
N LEU A 194 4.60 -4.28 -7.21
CA LEU A 194 3.71 -5.38 -7.60
C LEU A 194 2.23 -4.97 -7.67
N VAL A 195 1.82 -3.96 -6.90
CA VAL A 195 0.48 -3.36 -6.96
C VAL A 195 0.34 -2.51 -8.22
N VAL A 196 1.37 -1.71 -8.54
CA VAL A 196 1.43 -0.89 -9.76
C VAL A 196 1.34 -1.75 -11.02
N ASP A 197 1.94 -2.94 -11.04
CA ASP A 197 1.85 -3.86 -12.17
C ASP A 197 0.41 -4.36 -12.40
N VAL A 198 -0.32 -4.66 -11.32
CA VAL A 198 -1.75 -5.04 -11.42
C VAL A 198 -2.60 -3.83 -11.81
N PHE A 199 -2.34 -2.66 -11.24
CA PHE A 199 -3.01 -1.42 -11.61
C PHE A 199 -2.87 -1.10 -13.10
N HIS A 200 -1.66 -1.26 -13.64
CA HIS A 200 -1.40 -1.08 -15.07
C HIS A 200 -2.18 -2.10 -15.91
N ARG A 201 -2.21 -3.36 -15.49
CA ARG A 201 -2.99 -4.41 -16.17
C ARG A 201 -4.49 -4.11 -16.18
N ILE A 202 -5.05 -3.62 -15.07
CA ILE A 202 -6.45 -3.18 -14.96
C ILE A 202 -6.72 -2.07 -15.99
N ILE A 203 -5.86 -1.05 -16.07
CA ILE A 203 -6.03 0.05 -17.02
C ILE A 203 -6.00 -0.44 -18.46
N VAL A 204 -5.06 -1.32 -18.82
CA VAL A 204 -4.98 -1.89 -20.18
C VAL A 204 -6.26 -2.66 -20.55
N ARG A 205 -6.98 -3.24 -19.57
CA ARG A 205 -8.24 -3.95 -19.81
C ARG A 205 -9.46 -3.03 -19.86
N LEU A 206 -9.40 -1.87 -19.21
CA LEU A 206 -10.49 -0.89 -19.18
C LEU A 206 -10.49 0.07 -20.38
N VAL A 207 -9.38 0.18 -21.10
CA VAL A 207 -9.17 1.07 -22.25
C VAL A 207 -9.27 0.31 -23.56
#